data_AF-A0A1H0VFU9-F1
#
_entry.id   AF-A0A1H0VFU9-F1
#
_cell.length_a   1.000
_cell.length_b   1.000
_cell.length_c   1.000
_cell.angle_alpha   90.00
_cell.angle_beta   90.00
_cell.angle_gamma   90.00
#
_symmetry.space_group_name_H-M   'P 1'
#
loop_
_entity.id
_entity.type
_entity.pdbx_description
1 polymer ?
#
loop_
_entity_poly.entity_id
_entity_poly.type
_entity_poly.pdbx_seq_one_letter_code
_entity_poly.pdbx_strand_id
1 'polypeptide(L)'
;MSNPRLLPFLLAPLLWLAAAVALAEGDPNLVQCQRINQAQLRTASEETLLFLRCRARQISYDAPRLKGVTQKFRDDLVFSCLDQADEIEHQLRVGHGYTRETLARKKCDH
;
A
#
# COMPACT_ATOMS: atom_id res chain seq x y z
N MET A 1 -22.50 -45.46 33.02
CA MET A 1 -21.38 -45.72 32.09
C MET A 1 -21.54 -44.76 30.92
N SER A 2 -20.83 -43.63 30.94
CA SER A 2 -20.91 -42.62 29.88
C SER A 2 -19.50 -42.38 29.35
N ASN A 3 -19.28 -42.77 28.10
CA ASN A 3 -18.04 -42.61 27.35
C ASN A 3 -18.01 -41.20 26.72
N PRO A 4 -17.02 -40.34 27.00
CA PRO A 4 -16.80 -39.14 26.21
C PRO A 4 -15.56 -39.32 25.32
N ARG A 5 -15.69 -40.08 24.23
CA ARG A 5 -14.67 -40.18 23.16
C ARG A 5 -15.08 -39.41 21.90
N LEU A 6 -15.65 -38.22 22.07
CA LEU A 6 -16.12 -37.39 20.93
C LEU A 6 -15.70 -35.92 21.05
N LEU A 7 -14.57 -35.65 21.70
CA LEU A 7 -14.08 -34.29 21.94
C LEU A 7 -13.00 -33.73 21.00
N PRO A 8 -12.47 -34.40 19.95
CA PRO A 8 -11.50 -33.74 19.07
C PRO A 8 -12.12 -33.05 17.85
N PHE A 9 -13.40 -33.27 17.53
CA PHE A 9 -13.98 -32.86 16.24
C PHE A 9 -14.74 -31.52 16.22
N LEU A 10 -14.89 -30.84 17.36
CA LEU A 10 -15.61 -29.55 17.45
C LEU A 10 -14.70 -28.31 17.46
N LEU A 11 -13.37 -28.48 17.35
CA LEU A 11 -12.41 -27.36 17.35
C LEU A 11 -11.91 -26.95 15.95
N ALA A 12 -12.20 -27.75 14.92
CA ALA A 12 -11.76 -27.45 13.56
C ALA A 12 -12.42 -26.22 12.90
N PRO A 13 -13.71 -25.87 13.11
CA PRO A 13 -14.31 -24.76 12.38
C PRO A 13 -13.95 -23.38 12.98
N LEU A 14 -13.50 -23.33 14.24
CA LEU A 14 -13.10 -22.08 14.90
C LEU A 14 -11.74 -21.56 14.42
N LEU A 15 -10.86 -22.44 13.93
CA LEU A 15 -9.57 -22.04 13.36
C LEU A 15 -9.68 -21.40 11.97
N TRP A 16 -10.78 -21.65 11.25
CA TRP A 16 -10.99 -21.08 9.92
C TRP A 16 -11.61 -19.68 9.95
N LEU A 17 -12.35 -19.32 11.02
CA LEU A 17 -12.85 -17.95 11.18
C LEU A 17 -11.74 -16.94 11.51
N ALA A 18 -10.66 -17.37 12.19
CA ALA A 18 -9.54 -16.49 12.50
C ALA A 18 -8.74 -16.06 11.25
N ALA A 19 -8.69 -16.91 10.21
CA ALA A 19 -7.98 -16.60 8.97
C ALA A 19 -8.72 -15.56 8.10
N ALA A 20 -10.05 -15.43 8.23
CA ALA A 20 -10.83 -14.46 7.45
C ALA A 20 -10.68 -13.01 7.95
N VAL A 21 -10.31 -12.82 9.22
CA VAL A 21 -10.08 -11.46 9.79
C VAL A 21 -8.76 -10.86 9.29
N ALA A 22 -7.86 -11.65 8.71
CA ALA A 22 -6.60 -11.15 8.16
C ALA A 22 -6.75 -10.41 6.81
N LEU A 23 -7.96 -10.34 6.22
CA LEU A 23 -8.18 -9.78 4.88
C LEU A 23 -8.93 -8.43 4.87
N ALA A 24 -9.16 -7.79 6.02
CA ALA A 24 -9.95 -6.57 6.06
C ALA A 24 -9.45 -5.54 7.09
N GLU A 25 -8.28 -4.95 6.83
CA GLU A 25 -7.96 -3.62 7.35
C GLU A 25 -7.51 -2.73 6.19
N GLY A 26 -8.51 -2.09 5.58
CA GLY A 26 -8.32 -0.96 4.68
C GLY A 26 -8.10 0.34 5.46
N ASP A 27 -7.00 1.00 5.11
CA ASP A 27 -6.58 2.40 5.23
C ASP A 27 -6.89 3.25 6.49
N PRO A 28 -5.82 3.74 7.15
CA PRO A 28 -5.71 5.20 7.37
C PRO A 28 -4.29 5.78 7.16
N ASN A 29 -3.45 5.15 6.32
CA ASN A 29 -2.21 5.63 5.67
C ASN A 29 -1.55 4.56 4.75
N LEU A 30 -2.22 3.42 4.49
CA LEU A 30 -1.72 2.18 3.84
C LEU A 30 -0.21 1.90 3.96
N VAL A 31 0.29 1.70 5.19
CA VAL A 31 1.68 1.29 5.49
C VAL A 31 2.73 2.08 4.66
N GLN A 32 2.46 3.38 4.61
CA GLN A 32 3.15 4.51 3.99
C GLN A 32 3.53 4.41 2.51
N CYS A 33 4.24 3.39 2.05
CA CYS A 33 4.52 3.17 0.63
C CYS A 33 4.71 1.68 0.30
N GLN A 34 3.76 0.83 0.73
CA GLN A 34 3.78 -0.57 0.35
C GLN A 34 3.57 -0.76 -1.16
N ARG A 35 4.20 -1.81 -1.70
CA ARG A 35 4.12 -2.16 -3.12
C ARG A 35 2.67 -2.35 -3.56
N ILE A 36 2.19 -1.49 -4.47
CA ILE A 36 0.86 -1.63 -5.06
C ILE A 36 0.85 -2.85 -5.99
N ASN A 37 -0.24 -3.62 -5.97
CA ASN A 37 -0.43 -4.69 -6.92
C ASN A 37 -0.55 -4.12 -8.35
N GLN A 38 0.20 -4.68 -9.30
CA GLN A 38 0.20 -4.26 -10.71
C GLN A 38 -1.19 -4.28 -11.36
N ALA A 39 -2.07 -5.21 -10.98
CA ALA A 39 -3.44 -5.24 -11.47
C ALA A 39 -4.24 -4.01 -10.99
N GLN A 40 -4.06 -3.60 -9.73
CA GLN A 40 -4.70 -2.41 -9.16
C GLN A 40 -4.21 -1.13 -9.84
N LEU A 41 -2.91 -1.05 -10.14
CA LEU A 41 -2.34 0.08 -10.85
C LEU A 41 -2.91 0.24 -12.26
N ARG A 42 -3.08 -0.86 -13.00
CA ARG A 42 -3.59 -0.84 -14.37
C ARG A 42 -5.07 -0.46 -14.47
N THR A 43 -5.86 -0.76 -13.43
CA THR A 43 -7.29 -0.45 -13.40
C THR A 43 -7.62 0.83 -12.64
N ALA A 44 -6.63 1.46 -12.01
CA ALA A 44 -6.80 2.73 -11.32
C ALA A 44 -7.16 3.85 -12.30
N SER A 45 -7.97 4.79 -11.83
CA SER A 45 -8.28 5.99 -12.61
C SER A 45 -7.06 6.91 -12.70
N GLU A 46 -7.03 7.77 -13.72
CA GLU A 46 -5.98 8.79 -13.87
C GLU A 46 -5.85 9.68 -12.62
N GLU A 47 -6.99 10.11 -12.07
CA GLU A 47 -7.06 10.92 -10.86
C GLU A 47 -6.46 10.17 -9.65
N THR A 48 -6.81 8.90 -9.49
CA THR A 48 -6.25 8.04 -8.43
C THR A 48 -4.74 7.89 -8.59
N LEU A 49 -4.24 7.67 -9.79
CA LEU A 49 -2.80 7.56 -10.04
C LEU A 49 -2.08 8.88 -9.72
N LEU A 50 -2.62 10.03 -10.14
CA LEU A 50 -2.05 11.34 -9.81
C LEU A 50 -2.02 11.59 -8.30
N PHE A 51 -3.11 11.26 -7.61
CA PHE A 51 -3.20 11.35 -6.16
C PHE A 51 -2.14 10.48 -5.47
N LEU A 52 -2.05 9.19 -5.84
CA LEU A 52 -1.11 8.25 -5.24
C LEU A 52 0.35 8.65 -5.48
N ARG A 53 0.68 9.11 -6.70
CA ARG A 53 2.00 9.65 -7.04
C ARG A 53 2.38 10.77 -6.08
N CYS A 54 1.46 11.71 -5.89
CA CYS A 54 1.68 12.87 -5.05
C CYS A 54 1.82 12.51 -3.57
N ARG A 55 0.97 11.60 -3.10
CA ARG A 55 1.04 11.08 -1.74
C ARG A 55 2.38 10.41 -1.44
N ALA A 56 2.85 9.53 -2.33
CA ALA A 56 4.12 8.83 -2.17
C ALA A 56 5.31 9.81 -2.12
N ARG A 57 5.35 10.81 -3.02
CA ARG A 57 6.38 11.86 -2.99
C ARG A 57 6.37 12.66 -1.68
N GLN A 58 5.19 13.06 -1.21
CA GLN A 58 5.07 13.80 0.05
C GLN A 58 5.62 13.00 1.23
N ILE A 59 5.22 11.73 1.35
CA ILE A 59 5.71 10.85 2.41
C ILE A 59 7.23 10.71 2.34
N SER A 60 7.82 10.57 1.15
CA SER A 60 9.28 10.51 0.99
C SER A 60 9.99 11.77 1.51
N TYR A 61 9.37 12.94 1.40
CA TYR A 61 9.94 14.20 1.91
C TYR A 61 9.75 14.37 3.42
N ASP A 62 8.67 13.81 3.97
CA ASP A 62 8.35 13.89 5.39
C ASP A 62 9.06 12.81 6.22
N ALA A 63 9.38 11.66 5.61
CA ALA A 63 10.02 10.50 6.25
C ALA A 63 11.29 10.85 7.06
N PRO A 64 12.23 11.69 6.58
CA PRO A 64 13.41 12.09 7.36
C PRO A 64 13.08 12.81 8.68
N ARG A 65 11.88 13.39 8.81
CA ARG A 65 11.44 14.18 9.98
C ARG A 65 10.77 13.34 11.06
N LEU A 66 10.54 12.04 10.81
CA LEU A 66 9.89 11.13 11.75
C LEU A 66 10.76 10.93 13.01
N LYS A 67 10.14 11.19 14.17
CA LYS A 67 10.75 11.00 15.49
C LYS A 67 10.33 9.65 16.08
N GLY A 68 11.16 9.07 16.94
CA GLY A 68 10.85 7.80 17.64
C GLY A 68 11.01 6.53 16.78
N VAL A 69 11.59 6.65 15.58
CA VAL A 69 11.86 5.51 14.68
C VAL A 69 13.36 5.39 14.37
N THR A 70 13.79 4.19 13.95
CA THR A 70 15.18 3.94 13.56
C THR A 70 15.55 4.68 12.28
N GLN A 71 16.85 4.92 12.06
CA GLN A 71 17.35 5.47 10.79
C GLN A 71 16.98 4.57 9.61
N LYS A 72 17.20 3.26 9.76
CA LYS A 72 16.83 2.26 8.76
C LYS A 72 15.36 2.39 8.34
N PHE A 73 14.44 2.54 9.30
CA PHE A 73 13.02 2.67 8.99
C PHE A 73 12.73 3.92 8.13
N ARG A 74 13.38 5.06 8.43
CA ARG A 74 13.23 6.28 7.61
C ARG A 74 13.76 6.06 6.19
N ASP A 75 14.91 5.42 6.05
CA ASP A 75 15.53 5.17 4.75
C ASP A 75 14.69 4.20 3.91
N ASP A 76 14.27 3.06 4.50
CA ASP A 76 13.40 2.07 3.86
C ASP A 76 12.10 2.71 3.37
N LEU A 77 11.54 3.61 4.17
CA LEU A 77 10.35 4.37 3.84
C LEU A 77 10.57 5.33 2.66
N VAL A 78 11.65 6.11 2.67
CA VAL A 78 12.00 7.01 1.57
C VAL A 78 12.12 6.23 0.27
N PHE A 79 12.88 5.13 0.27
CA PHE A 79 13.10 4.34 -0.94
C PHE A 79 11.81 3.69 -1.46
N SER A 80 11.03 3.08 -0.56
CA SER A 80 9.75 2.45 -0.95
C SER A 80 8.81 3.46 -1.61
N CYS A 81 8.79 4.71 -1.11
CA CYS A 81 7.96 5.76 -1.66
C CYS A 81 8.41 6.29 -3.02
N LEU A 82 9.72 6.41 -3.23
CA LEU A 82 10.25 6.83 -4.52
C LEU A 82 9.98 5.76 -5.58
N ASP A 83 10.20 4.48 -5.24
CA ASP A 83 9.92 3.35 -6.15
C ASP A 83 8.44 3.29 -6.52
N GLN A 84 7.55 3.48 -5.55
CA GLN A 84 6.10 3.50 -5.80
C GLN A 84 5.71 4.70 -6.68
N ALA A 85 6.27 5.88 -6.44
CA ALA A 85 6.00 7.05 -7.26
C ALA A 85 6.46 6.84 -8.71
N ASP A 86 7.63 6.23 -8.91
CA ASP A 86 8.16 5.91 -10.24
C ASP A 86 7.29 4.89 -10.99
N GLU A 87 6.80 3.87 -10.30
CA GLU A 87 5.88 2.90 -10.88
C GLU A 87 4.56 3.56 -11.29
N ILE A 88 3.98 4.40 -10.43
CA ILE A 88 2.75 5.14 -10.75
C ILE A 88 2.98 6.10 -11.94
N GLU A 89 4.12 6.80 -11.98
CA GLU A 89 4.49 7.64 -13.12
C GLU A 89 4.65 6.83 -14.40
N HIS A 90 5.20 5.63 -14.32
CA HIS A 90 5.25 4.72 -15.46
C HIS A 90 3.84 4.42 -15.97
N GLN A 91 2.90 4.08 -15.09
CA GLN A 91 1.51 3.79 -15.46
C GLN A 91 0.78 5.01 -16.04
N LEU A 92 1.01 6.21 -15.49
CA LEU A 92 0.50 7.46 -16.07
C LEU A 92 1.03 7.68 -17.49
N ARG A 93 2.30 7.36 -17.76
CA ARG A 93 2.91 7.52 -19.07
C ARG A 93 2.37 6.50 -20.08
N VAL A 94 2.30 5.22 -19.71
CA VAL A 94 1.90 4.16 -20.64
C VAL A 94 0.38 4.02 -20.79
N GLY A 95 -0.37 4.28 -19.72
CA GLY A 95 -1.84 4.14 -19.69
C GLY A 95 -2.60 5.42 -20.03
N HIS A 96 -2.03 6.59 -19.73
CA HIS A 96 -2.72 7.88 -19.88
C HIS A 96 -1.98 8.89 -20.78
N GLY A 97 -0.89 8.49 -21.43
CA GLY A 97 -0.20 9.31 -22.43
C GLY A 97 0.60 10.48 -21.85
N TYR A 98 0.87 10.49 -20.55
CA TYR A 98 1.71 11.51 -19.94
C TYR A 98 3.15 11.46 -20.46
N THR A 99 3.78 12.64 -20.50
CA THR A 99 5.24 12.79 -20.65
C THR A 99 5.89 13.14 -19.32
N ARG A 100 7.22 13.03 -19.24
CA ARG A 100 7.97 13.48 -18.05
C ARG A 100 7.74 14.98 -17.78
N GLU A 101 7.69 15.79 -18.84
CA GLU A 101 7.51 17.24 -18.76
C GLU A 101 6.10 17.61 -18.28
N THR A 102 5.08 16.89 -18.74
CA THR A 102 3.69 17.13 -18.30
C THR A 102 3.48 16.71 -16.84
N LEU A 103 4.05 15.56 -16.42
CA LEU A 103 4.05 15.14 -15.01
C LEU A 103 4.84 16.09 -14.11
N ALA A 104 5.94 16.66 -14.58
CA ALA A 104 6.72 17.65 -13.84
C ALA A 104 5.93 18.95 -13.62
N ARG A 105 5.07 19.34 -14.57
CA ARG A 105 4.20 20.51 -14.44
C ARG A 105 2.96 20.25 -13.59
N LYS A 106 2.47 19.00 -13.56
CA LYS A 106 1.33 18.59 -12.73
C LYS A 106 1.80 18.43 -11.28
N LYS A 107 1.79 19.57 -10.59
CA LYS A 107 2.11 19.67 -9.16
C LYS A 107 1.07 18.92 -8.34
N CYS A 108 1.49 18.54 -7.14
CA CYS A 108 0.60 17.93 -6.16
C CYS A 108 -0.21 19.04 -5.51
N ASP A 109 -1.49 19.11 -5.86
CA ASP A 109 -2.43 20.00 -5.20
C ASP A 109 -2.55 19.54 -3.73
N HIS A 110 -2.38 20.49 -2.80
CA HIS A 110 -2.30 20.24 -1.37
C HIS A 110 -3.66 20.02 -0.73
#